data_AF-Q0ZDG3-F1
#
_entry.id   AF-Q0ZDG3-F1
#
_cell.length_a   1.000
_cell.length_b   1.000
_cell.length_c   1.000
_cell.angle_alpha   90.00
_cell.angle_beta   90.00
_cell.angle_gamma   90.00
#
_symmetry.space_group_name_H-M   'P 1'
#
loop_
_entity.id
_entity.type
_entity.pdbx_description
1 polymer ?
#
loop_
_entity_poly.entity_id
_entity_poly.type
_entity_poly.pdbx_seq_one_letter_code
_entity_poly.pdbx_strand_id
1 'polypeptide(L)'
;PKLDTKEDLCGILTTMIWIASGQHAAINFGQYPFGGYVPNRPTLMRKLIPHEDEPEYEKFIHNPQRFFLSSLPTQLQATKVMAVQDTLSTHSPDEEYLGQVHHLQSHCNSDHQVQIIFKKFSSKLEEIEKTINARNKDIRLRNRSGAGIPPYELLLPLSGPGVTGRGIPNSVSI
;
A
#
# COMPACT_ATOMS: atom_id res chain seq x y z
N PRO A 1 -25.66 -5.47 5.96
CA PRO A 1 -26.95 -4.75 6.14
C PRO A 1 -28.02 -5.38 5.25
N LYS A 2 -29.32 -5.27 5.57
CA LYS A 2 -30.41 -5.90 4.80
C LYS A 2 -30.87 -5.07 3.60
N LEU A 3 -30.42 -3.81 3.50
CA LEU A 3 -30.77 -2.83 2.46
C LEU A 3 -32.23 -2.35 2.58
N ASP A 4 -32.67 -2.13 3.82
CA ASP A 4 -34.05 -1.70 4.11
C ASP A 4 -34.17 -0.16 4.24
N THR A 5 -33.04 0.55 4.44
CA THR A 5 -32.99 2.00 4.66
C THR A 5 -31.96 2.70 3.77
N LYS A 6 -32.02 4.04 3.70
CA LYS A 6 -31.00 4.83 3.00
C LYS A 6 -29.64 4.69 3.69
N GLU A 7 -29.65 4.57 5.01
CA GLU A 7 -28.45 4.40 5.83
C GLU A 7 -27.80 3.04 5.54
N ASP A 8 -28.59 1.98 5.35
CA ASP A 8 -28.08 0.67 4.92
C ASP A 8 -27.39 0.78 3.56
N LEU A 9 -28.02 1.45 2.59
CA LEU A 9 -27.44 1.66 1.26
C LEU A 9 -26.14 2.46 1.35
N CYS A 10 -26.12 3.57 2.09
CA CYS A 10 -24.91 4.36 2.30
C CYS A 10 -23.79 3.52 2.92
N GLY A 11 -24.08 2.74 3.97
CA GLY A 11 -23.08 1.89 4.62
C GLY A 11 -22.52 0.82 3.69
N ILE A 12 -23.37 0.18 2.89
CA ILE A 12 -22.96 -0.82 1.88
C ILE A 12 -22.03 -0.17 0.85
N LEU A 13 -22.46 0.93 0.23
CA LEU A 13 -21.68 1.60 -0.82
C LEU A 13 -20.37 2.17 -0.30
N THR A 14 -20.37 2.81 0.89
CA THR A 14 -19.14 3.29 1.52
C THR A 14 -18.16 2.14 1.78
N THR A 15 -18.65 0.98 2.24
CA THR A 15 -17.81 -0.20 2.46
C THR A 15 -17.22 -0.72 1.16
N MET A 16 -18.02 -0.82 0.10
CA MET A 16 -17.55 -1.27 -1.21
C MET A 16 -16.48 -0.34 -1.77
N ILE A 17 -16.72 0.98 -1.74
CA ILE A 17 -15.76 1.99 -2.20
C ILE A 17 -14.48 1.92 -1.36
N TRP A 18 -14.58 1.83 -0.03
CA TRP A 18 -13.43 1.74 0.87
C TRP A 18 -12.56 0.50 0.56
N ILE A 19 -13.18 -0.67 0.43
CA ILE A 19 -12.47 -1.92 0.14
C ILE A 19 -11.76 -1.85 -1.21
N ALA A 20 -12.45 -1.36 -2.23
CA ALA A 20 -11.91 -1.28 -3.58
C ALA A 20 -10.82 -0.23 -3.75
N SER A 21 -10.82 0.83 -2.92
CA SER A 21 -9.87 1.95 -3.03
C SER A 21 -8.86 1.97 -1.88
N GLY A 22 -9.13 2.74 -0.82
CA GLY A 22 -8.19 3.04 0.26
C GLY A 22 -7.66 1.80 0.99
N GLN A 23 -8.51 0.79 1.23
CA GLN A 23 -8.07 -0.46 1.86
C GLN A 23 -7.08 -1.22 0.97
N HIS A 24 -7.43 -1.41 -0.31
CA HIS A 24 -6.57 -2.08 -1.28
C HIS A 24 -5.23 -1.34 -1.42
N ALA A 25 -5.27 -0.02 -1.62
CA ALA A 25 -4.07 0.79 -1.77
C ALA A 25 -3.12 0.66 -0.57
N ALA A 26 -3.66 0.69 0.66
CA ALA A 26 -2.90 0.60 1.89
C ALA A 26 -2.17 -0.74 2.09
N ILE A 27 -2.64 -1.84 1.48
CA ILE A 27 -2.02 -3.17 1.59
C ILE A 27 -1.25 -3.58 0.34
N ASN A 28 -1.48 -2.92 -0.80
CA ASN A 28 -0.92 -3.28 -2.10
C ASN A 28 0.35 -2.50 -2.45
N PHE A 29 0.29 -1.16 -2.52
CA PHE A 29 1.38 -0.33 -3.07
C PHE A 29 2.62 -0.21 -2.16
N GLY A 30 2.54 -0.75 -0.94
CA GLY A 30 3.69 -0.90 -0.04
C GLY A 30 4.46 -2.21 -0.25
N GLN A 31 4.00 -3.12 -1.11
CA GLN A 31 4.61 -4.45 -1.28
C GLN A 31 6.09 -4.35 -1.67
N TYR A 32 6.42 -3.65 -2.75
CA TYR A 32 7.80 -3.46 -3.17
C TYR A 32 8.57 -2.46 -2.31
N PRO A 33 8.03 -1.27 -1.94
CA PRO A 33 8.75 -0.33 -1.07
C PRO A 33 9.24 -0.93 0.25
N PHE A 34 8.46 -1.85 0.85
CA PHE A 34 8.87 -2.53 2.09
C PHE A 34 9.47 -3.92 1.86
N GLY A 35 9.09 -4.63 0.80
CA GLY A 35 9.50 -6.01 0.54
C GLY A 35 10.69 -6.18 -0.41
N GLY A 36 11.03 -5.14 -1.18
CA GLY A 36 12.13 -5.16 -2.13
C GLY A 36 13.49 -5.39 -1.48
N TYR A 37 13.64 -4.99 -0.20
CA TYR A 37 14.74 -5.47 0.65
C TYR A 37 14.30 -6.73 1.39
N VAL A 38 14.59 -7.89 0.80
CA VAL A 38 14.13 -9.22 1.26
C VAL A 38 14.35 -9.49 2.75
N PRO A 39 15.47 -9.12 3.39
CA PRO A 39 15.64 -9.31 4.84
C PRO A 39 14.59 -8.60 5.70
N ASN A 40 13.98 -7.51 5.20
CA ASN A 40 12.91 -6.81 5.91
C ASN A 40 11.57 -7.57 5.89
N ARG A 41 11.29 -8.32 4.81
CA ARG A 41 10.03 -9.05 4.65
C ARG A 41 10.24 -10.39 3.91
N PRO A 42 10.93 -11.36 4.53
CA PRO A 42 11.17 -12.64 3.89
C PRO A 42 9.88 -13.42 3.70
N THR A 43 9.67 -13.99 2.51
CA THR A 43 8.48 -14.78 2.19
C THR A 43 8.59 -16.25 2.60
N LEU A 44 9.80 -16.73 2.87
CA LEU A 44 10.06 -18.06 3.43
C LEU A 44 11.38 -18.10 4.19
N MET A 45 11.55 -19.15 4.99
CA MET A 45 12.80 -19.52 5.65
C MET A 45 13.19 -20.93 5.22
N ARG A 46 14.48 -21.16 4.94
CA ARG A 46 15.03 -22.45 4.48
C ARG A 46 15.66 -23.29 5.59
N LYS A 47 15.76 -22.74 6.80
CA LYS A 47 16.35 -23.39 7.98
C LYS A 47 15.45 -23.21 9.19
N LEU A 48 15.44 -24.21 10.07
CA LEU A 48 14.87 -24.11 11.40
C LEU A 48 15.83 -23.36 12.33
N ILE A 49 15.34 -23.01 13.52
CA ILE A 49 16.19 -22.52 14.60
C ILE A 49 17.03 -23.71 15.08
N PRO A 50 18.37 -23.61 15.12
CA PRO A 50 19.22 -24.73 15.52
C PRO A 50 19.11 -24.99 17.02
N HIS A 51 19.17 -26.26 17.42
CA HIS A 51 19.23 -26.67 18.82
C HIS A 51 20.67 -26.66 19.35
N GLU A 52 20.86 -26.44 20.66
CA GLU A 52 22.19 -26.30 21.28
C GLU A 52 23.12 -27.50 21.08
N ASP A 53 22.56 -28.69 20.87
CA ASP A 53 23.27 -29.93 20.60
C ASP A 53 23.60 -30.14 19.10
N GLU A 54 23.19 -29.24 18.22
CA GLU A 54 23.43 -29.33 16.77
C GLU A 54 24.69 -28.53 16.34
N PRO A 55 25.48 -29.03 15.37
CA PRO A 55 26.62 -28.30 14.81
C PRO A 55 26.26 -26.93 14.21
N GLU A 56 25.01 -26.77 13.77
CA GLU A 56 24.47 -25.51 13.25
C GLU A 56 24.37 -24.42 14.31
N TYR A 57 24.24 -24.76 15.60
CA TYR A 57 24.17 -23.79 16.69
C TYR A 57 25.48 -23.04 16.87
N GLU A 58 26.63 -23.73 16.79
CA GLU A 58 27.95 -23.11 16.80
C GLU A 58 28.12 -22.11 15.65
N LYS A 59 27.62 -22.45 14.45
CA LYS A 59 27.63 -21.53 13.29
C LYS A 59 26.75 -20.30 13.53
N PHE A 60 25.61 -20.48 14.19
CA PHE A 60 24.71 -19.39 14.57
C PHE A 60 25.36 -18.46 15.59
N ILE A 61 25.93 -18.99 16.68
CA ILE A 61 26.60 -18.19 17.73
C ILE A 61 27.82 -17.45 17.17
N HIS A 62 28.65 -18.11 16.37
CA HIS A 62 29.84 -17.50 15.79
C HIS A 62 29.50 -16.37 14.80
N ASN A 63 28.45 -16.51 13.99
CA ASN A 63 28.02 -15.46 13.07
C ASN A 63 26.50 -15.48 12.81
N PRO A 64 25.72 -14.80 13.68
CA PRO A 64 24.25 -14.80 13.57
C PRO A 64 23.74 -14.19 12.27
N GLN A 65 24.42 -13.14 11.76
CA GLN A 65 24.03 -12.45 10.54
C GLN A 65 24.17 -13.38 9.33
N ARG A 66 25.31 -14.08 9.20
CA ARG A 66 25.54 -15.04 8.12
C ARG A 66 24.56 -16.21 8.23
N PHE A 67 24.29 -16.69 9.44
CA PHE A 67 23.30 -17.74 9.65
C PHE A 67 21.89 -17.30 9.20
N PHE A 68 21.46 -16.12 9.62
CA PHE A 68 20.19 -15.52 9.22
C PHE A 68 20.08 -15.38 7.69
N LEU A 69 21.05 -14.75 7.04
CA LEU A 69 21.08 -14.61 5.58
C LEU A 69 21.09 -15.97 4.87
N SER A 70 21.76 -16.98 5.43
CA SER A 70 21.74 -18.34 4.88
C SER A 70 20.40 -19.06 5.06
N SER A 71 19.55 -18.56 5.95
CA SER A 71 18.19 -19.06 6.22
C SER A 71 17.14 -18.36 5.35
N LEU A 72 17.43 -17.17 4.83
CA LEU A 72 16.58 -16.44 3.88
C LEU A 72 16.43 -17.18 2.54
N PRO A 73 15.46 -16.79 1.68
CA PRO A 73 15.31 -17.36 0.34
C PRO A 73 16.62 -17.30 -0.48
N THR A 74 16.79 -18.21 -1.43
CA THR A 74 17.92 -18.10 -2.38
C THR A 74 17.76 -16.84 -3.23
N GLN A 75 18.85 -16.37 -3.86
CA GLN A 75 18.78 -15.21 -4.75
C GLN A 75 17.72 -15.39 -5.85
N LEU A 76 17.67 -16.57 -6.49
CA LEU A 76 16.66 -16.86 -7.51
C LEU A 76 15.22 -16.81 -6.97
N GLN A 77 14.97 -17.33 -5.77
CA GLN A 77 13.64 -17.26 -5.14
C GLN A 77 13.27 -15.81 -4.78
N ALA A 78 14.22 -15.08 -4.20
CA ALA A 78 14.08 -13.67 -3.85
C ALA A 78 13.76 -12.81 -5.07
N THR A 79 14.54 -12.94 -6.16
CA THR A 79 14.33 -12.16 -7.39
C THR A 79 12.96 -12.41 -8.01
N LYS A 80 12.47 -13.65 -8.00
CA LYS A 80 11.11 -13.97 -8.48
C LYS A 80 10.03 -13.21 -7.69
N VAL A 81 10.12 -13.22 -6.36
CA VAL A 81 9.17 -12.52 -5.49
C VAL A 81 9.27 -11.01 -5.68
N MET A 82 10.49 -10.47 -5.75
CA MET A 82 10.71 -9.04 -5.97
C MET A 82 10.10 -8.57 -7.29
N ALA A 83 10.26 -9.32 -8.39
CA ALA A 83 9.66 -8.98 -9.67
C ALA A 83 8.13 -8.94 -9.62
N VAL A 84 7.50 -9.89 -8.92
CA VAL A 84 6.06 -9.89 -8.68
C VAL A 84 5.64 -8.69 -7.84
N GLN A 85 6.33 -8.41 -6.73
CA GLN A 85 6.02 -7.27 -5.87
C GLN A 85 6.19 -5.92 -6.59
N ASP A 86 7.22 -5.79 -7.43
CA ASP A 86 7.48 -4.59 -8.25
C ASP A 86 6.32 -4.31 -9.22
N THR A 87 5.91 -5.34 -9.95
CA THR A 87 4.74 -5.27 -10.83
C THR A 87 3.49 -4.93 -10.01
N LEU A 88 3.27 -5.63 -8.89
CA LEU A 88 2.12 -5.41 -8.03
C LEU A 88 2.12 -4.09 -7.25
N SER A 89 3.19 -3.30 -7.31
CA SER A 89 3.28 -1.98 -6.67
C SER A 89 3.35 -0.83 -7.68
N THR A 90 3.28 -1.13 -8.97
CA THR A 90 3.45 -0.16 -10.05
C THR A 90 2.11 0.45 -10.44
N HIS A 91 1.99 1.77 -10.39
CA HIS A 91 0.84 2.45 -10.97
C HIS A 91 0.97 2.55 -12.50
N SER A 92 -0.10 2.20 -13.21
CA SER A 92 -0.23 2.44 -14.65
C SER A 92 -0.21 3.95 -14.97
N PRO A 93 0.36 4.39 -16.11
CA PRO A 93 0.22 5.76 -16.60
C PRO A 93 -1.24 6.19 -16.82
N ASP A 94 -2.12 5.23 -17.08
CA ASP A 94 -3.54 5.45 -17.34
C ASP A 94 -4.42 5.23 -16.09
N GLU A 95 -3.81 5.14 -14.90
CA GLU A 95 -4.54 4.88 -13.65
C GLU A 95 -5.48 6.05 -13.27
N GLU A 96 -6.65 5.69 -12.75
CA GLU A 96 -7.65 6.64 -12.25
C GLU A 96 -7.71 6.62 -10.73
N TYR A 97 -7.34 7.76 -10.14
CA TYR A 97 -7.27 7.90 -8.70
C TYR A 97 -8.60 8.35 -8.09
N LEU A 98 -8.75 8.06 -6.79
CA LEU A 98 -9.92 8.40 -6.01
C LEU A 98 -10.18 9.90 -6.04
N GLY A 99 -11.39 10.27 -6.46
CA GLY A 99 -11.79 11.67 -6.61
C GLY A 99 -11.37 12.32 -7.93
N GLN A 100 -10.79 11.59 -8.88
CA GLN A 100 -10.69 12.03 -10.27
C GLN A 100 -11.98 11.69 -11.03
N VAL A 101 -12.45 12.61 -11.88
CA VAL A 101 -13.55 12.35 -12.82
C VAL A 101 -12.94 12.09 -14.19
N HIS A 102 -13.17 10.92 -14.76
CA HIS A 102 -12.79 10.69 -16.14
C HIS A 102 -13.63 11.55 -17.09
N HIS A 103 -13.02 12.12 -18.13
CA HIS A 103 -13.72 12.99 -19.08
C HIS A 103 -14.97 12.31 -19.68
N LEU A 104 -14.94 10.99 -19.92
CA LEU A 104 -16.10 10.24 -20.44
C LEU A 104 -17.26 10.17 -19.43
N GLN A 105 -16.99 10.12 -18.13
CA GLN A 105 -18.01 10.12 -17.08
C GLN A 105 -18.63 11.51 -16.88
N SER A 106 -17.86 12.57 -17.15
CA SER A 106 -18.36 13.95 -17.09
C SER A 106 -19.47 14.21 -18.11
N HIS A 107 -19.46 13.48 -19.24
CA HIS A 107 -20.52 13.52 -20.25
C HIS A 107 -21.71 12.62 -19.93
N CYS A 108 -21.49 11.52 -19.20
CA CYS A 108 -22.52 10.54 -18.85
C CYS A 108 -23.42 11.00 -17.69
N ASN A 109 -22.87 11.79 -16.74
CA ASN A 109 -23.63 12.38 -15.64
C ASN A 109 -24.03 13.84 -15.94
N SER A 110 -25.20 14.02 -16.54
CA SER A 110 -25.77 15.34 -16.86
C SER A 110 -26.33 16.08 -15.64
N ASP A 111 -26.41 15.44 -14.46
CA ASP A 111 -26.93 16.07 -13.25
C ASP A 111 -25.88 16.97 -12.58
N HIS A 112 -26.11 18.28 -12.68
CA HIS A 112 -25.25 19.31 -12.10
C HIS A 112 -25.09 19.17 -10.57
N GLN A 113 -26.10 18.65 -9.85
CA GLN A 113 -26.00 18.45 -8.40
C GLN A 113 -25.00 17.35 -8.06
N VAL A 114 -25.00 16.25 -8.80
CA VAL A 114 -24.03 15.15 -8.62
C VAL A 114 -22.62 15.64 -8.86
N GLN A 115 -22.42 16.46 -9.91
CA GLN A 115 -21.10 17.04 -10.21
C GLN A 115 -20.60 17.96 -9.09
N ILE A 116 -21.47 18.79 -8.49
CA ILE A 116 -21.10 19.63 -7.33
C ILE A 116 -20.69 18.77 -6.14
N ILE A 117 -21.45 17.71 -5.83
CA ILE A 117 -21.16 16.82 -4.71
C ILE A 117 -19.82 16.09 -4.93
N PHE A 118 -19.56 15.63 -6.15
CA PHE A 118 -18.29 14.98 -6.47
C PHE A 118 -17.12 15.96 -6.35
N LYS A 119 -17.23 17.19 -6.86
CA LYS A 119 -16.20 18.23 -6.66
C LYS A 119 -15.91 18.47 -5.18
N LYS A 120 -16.96 18.52 -4.35
CA LYS A 120 -16.80 18.65 -2.89
C LYS A 120 -16.05 17.45 -2.29
N PHE A 121 -16.30 16.23 -2.77
CA PHE A 121 -15.56 15.05 -2.37
C PHE A 121 -14.08 15.15 -2.75
N SER A 122 -13.76 15.51 -3.99
CA SER A 122 -12.37 15.72 -4.44
C SER A 122 -11.65 16.79 -3.61
N SER A 123 -12.29 17.93 -3.34
CA SER A 123 -11.70 18.97 -2.48
C SER A 123 -11.44 18.48 -1.05
N LYS A 124 -12.28 17.58 -0.52
CA LYS A 124 -12.02 16.97 0.80
C LYS A 124 -10.83 16.03 0.79
N LEU A 125 -10.57 15.31 -0.30
CA LEU A 125 -9.37 14.49 -0.44
C LEU A 125 -8.10 15.36 -0.46
N GLU A 126 -8.12 16.52 -1.12
CA GLU A 126 -7.00 17.48 -1.09
C GLU A 126 -6.71 18.02 0.33
N GLU A 127 -7.77 18.29 1.11
CA GLU A 127 -7.62 18.68 2.53
C GLU A 127 -6.99 17.55 3.37
N ILE A 128 -7.40 16.30 3.12
CA ILE A 128 -6.84 15.12 3.79
C ILE A 128 -5.37 14.94 3.42
N GLU A 129 -5.00 15.10 2.14
CA GLU A 129 -3.60 15.08 1.70
C GLU A 129 -2.74 16.10 2.45
N LYS A 130 -3.20 17.35 2.56
CA LYS A 130 -2.52 18.39 3.36
C LYS A 130 -2.35 17.95 4.82
N THR A 131 -3.39 17.32 5.39
CA THR A 131 -3.35 16.80 6.76
C THR A 131 -2.33 15.68 6.93
N ILE A 132 -2.27 14.73 6.00
CA ILE A 132 -1.28 13.64 6.00
C ILE A 132 0.13 14.21 5.88
N ASN A 133 0.35 15.12 4.94
CA ASN A 133 1.64 15.77 4.73
C ASN A 133 2.11 16.55 5.97
N ALA A 134 1.20 17.25 6.67
CA ALA A 134 1.51 17.92 7.92
C ALA A 134 1.91 16.91 9.02
N ARG A 135 1.15 15.80 9.15
CA ARG A 135 1.45 14.74 10.11
C ARG A 135 2.79 14.05 9.84
N ASN A 136 3.13 13.83 8.57
CA ASN A 136 4.39 13.22 8.17
C ASN A 136 5.61 14.11 8.48
N LYS A 137 5.41 15.43 8.62
CA LYS A 137 6.46 16.40 9.00
C LYS A 137 6.55 16.64 10.52
N ASP A 138 5.55 16.22 11.29
CA ASP A 138 5.52 16.42 12.74
C ASP A 138 6.42 15.41 13.45
N ILE A 139 7.58 15.87 13.95
CA ILE A 139 8.57 15.06 14.66
C ILE A 139 8.04 14.40 15.95
N ARG A 140 6.90 14.87 16.47
CA ARG A 140 6.25 14.25 17.63
C ARG A 140 5.54 12.96 17.24
N LEU A 141 5.14 12.83 15.97
CA LEU A 141 4.47 11.65 15.43
C LEU A 141 5.48 10.61 14.93
N ARG A 142 6.18 9.98 15.88
CA ARG A 142 7.33 9.08 15.62
C ARG A 142 7.00 7.83 14.79
N ASN A 143 5.74 7.43 14.67
CA ASN A 143 5.33 6.25 13.93
C ASN A 143 5.00 6.53 12.45
N ARG A 144 5.39 7.70 11.94
CA ARG A 144 5.11 8.13 10.56
C ARG A 144 6.29 7.89 9.61
N SER A 145 7.50 7.86 10.14
CA SER A 145 8.76 7.64 9.43
C SER A 145 9.78 7.02 10.38
N GLY A 146 10.85 6.41 9.85
CA GLY A 146 11.86 5.75 10.65
C GLY A 146 13.19 5.63 9.92
N ALA A 147 14.20 5.05 10.57
CA ALA A 147 15.49 4.81 9.94
C ALA A 147 15.32 3.91 8.71
N GLY A 148 15.60 4.44 7.51
CA GLY A 148 15.40 3.73 6.25
C GLY A 148 13.93 3.54 5.83
N ILE A 149 12.98 4.14 6.55
CA ILE A 149 11.54 4.05 6.27
C ILE A 149 11.02 5.44 5.87
N PRO A 150 10.57 5.63 4.62
CA PRO A 150 10.01 6.91 4.18
C PRO A 150 8.73 7.26 4.95
N PRO A 151 8.26 8.52 4.88
CA PRO A 151 6.99 8.90 5.45
C PRO A 151 5.83 8.01 4.96
N TYR A 152 4.81 7.83 5.81
CA TYR A 152 3.63 7.05 5.46
C TYR A 152 2.76 7.78 4.42
N GLU A 153 2.89 7.40 3.16
CA GLU A 153 2.21 8.05 2.02
C GLU A 153 1.21 7.15 1.27
N LEU A 154 1.04 5.89 1.68
CA LEU A 154 0.15 4.91 1.01
C LEU A 154 -1.33 5.35 0.91
N LEU A 155 -1.74 6.33 1.73
CA LEU A 155 -3.10 6.89 1.73
C LEU A 155 -3.14 8.34 1.20
N LEU A 156 -2.10 8.80 0.50
CA LEU A 156 -2.21 10.01 -0.30
C LEU A 156 -3.10 9.74 -1.52
N PRO A 157 -4.06 10.61 -1.85
CA PRO A 157 -5.05 10.33 -2.90
C PRO A 157 -4.44 10.12 -4.29
N LEU A 158 -3.46 10.94 -4.66
CA LEU A 158 -2.90 10.98 -6.02
C LEU A 158 -1.48 10.45 -6.10
N SER A 159 -1.11 9.95 -7.28
CA SER A 159 0.25 9.55 -7.63
C SER A 159 0.53 9.77 -9.12
N GLY A 160 1.80 9.63 -9.51
CA GLY A 160 2.20 9.40 -10.90
C GLY A 160 2.42 7.90 -11.17
N PRO A 161 2.77 7.53 -12.42
CA PRO A 161 3.07 6.15 -12.79
C PRO A 161 4.32 5.60 -12.09
N GLY A 162 4.41 4.27 -12.02
CA GLY A 162 5.55 3.57 -11.43
C GLY A 162 5.34 3.17 -9.96
N VAL A 163 6.40 2.66 -9.34
CA VAL A 163 6.42 2.30 -7.92
C VAL A 163 6.69 3.55 -7.07
N THR A 164 5.62 4.16 -6.55
CA THR A 164 5.70 5.44 -5.84
C THR A 164 5.46 5.34 -4.33
N GLY A 165 4.82 4.25 -3.87
CA GLY A 165 4.43 4.09 -2.46
C GLY A 165 3.33 5.05 -2.00
N ARG A 166 2.52 5.57 -2.94
CA ARG A 166 1.41 6.49 -2.68
C ARG A 166 0.38 6.45 -3.82
N GLY A 167 -0.79 7.04 -3.62
CA GLY A 167 -1.88 7.07 -4.60
C GLY A 167 -2.94 6.02 -4.28
N ILE A 168 -4.20 6.43 -4.33
CA ILE A 168 -5.34 5.56 -4.10
C ILE A 168 -6.14 5.44 -5.40
N PRO A 169 -6.05 4.31 -6.14
CA PRO A 169 -6.91 4.06 -7.27
C PRO A 169 -8.39 3.97 -6.88
N ASN A 170 -9.29 4.16 -7.85
CA ASN A 170 -10.72 3.94 -7.66
C ASN A 170 -11.08 2.46 -7.44
N SER A 171 -10.19 1.53 -7.78
CA SER A 171 -10.49 0.10 -7.84
C SER A 171 -9.32 -0.79 -7.42
N VAL A 172 -9.57 -2.11 -7.38
CA VAL A 172 -8.53 -3.13 -7.22
C VAL A 172 -7.83 -3.31 -8.57
N SER A 173 -7.02 -2.32 -8.93
CA SER A 173 -6.23 -2.27 -10.17
C SER A 173 -4.74 -2.26 -9.84
N ILE A 174 -3.95 -2.84 -10.75
CA ILE A 174 -2.50 -2.87 -10.71
C ILE A 174 -1.89 -3.06 -12.10
#